data_AF-A0A3D2Z624-F1
#
_entry.id   AF-A0A3D2Z624-F1
#
_cell.length_a   1.000
_cell.length_b   1.000
_cell.length_c   1.000
_cell.angle_alpha   90.00
_cell.angle_beta   90.00
_cell.angle_gamma   90.00
#
_symmetry.space_group_name_H-M   'P 1'
#
loop_
_entity.id
_entity.type
_entity.pdbx_description
1 polymer ?
#
loop_
_entity_poly.entity_id
_entity_poly.type
_entity_poly.pdbx_seq_one_letter_code
_entity_poly.pdbx_strand_id
1 'polypeptide(L)'
;MRKPTDIVHVQAMDSPTSGIQEAIESLQQKGGRVRIPAGRWRLSRSIWIPSGVSLVGDGPSTELCIAPLKVARLAKDVRKGGKVLTLKGGRVPFKVGQEIGVSGETRGGWWGTHGIVEGIDGNRVRMSAKFNRGLSVADDAKAVSLFPAITSDGAADLELADFTIRGPTGSKGKWWDFTYSAIHMVLCQRVRITNVTVFAWPSDGIGVQRGFDVQVSQCQAHGCRGHGFHPGTGLARSVWSHNIGKGNGGDGFFFCARVHHSTCSDSVFSENGLAGIGGVARGGDHHNIISDNVCSYNRRWGIEATRGDEQVITGNLILSNSQEQAGQYPGIRLHDMQRNLLTGNRLADDQQKPTQTQGIVESGATDYNLISNNLCTGMQEGVVVVGAHSRAEGNLL
;
A
#
# COMPACT_ATOMS: atom_id res chain seq x y z
N MET A 1 -7.52 22.85 27.92
CA MET A 1 -7.72 23.63 26.67
C MET A 1 -6.59 23.32 25.72
N ARG A 2 -6.86 22.79 24.52
CA ARG A 2 -5.84 22.72 23.45
C ARG A 2 -5.49 24.16 23.07
N LYS A 3 -4.21 24.51 23.05
CA LYS A 3 -3.73 25.79 22.50
C LYS A 3 -4.23 25.94 21.05
N PRO A 4 -4.44 27.17 20.54
CA PRO A 4 -4.71 27.37 19.12
C PRO A 4 -3.64 26.63 18.31
N THR A 5 -4.06 25.73 17.42
CA THR A 5 -3.13 25.03 16.54
C THR A 5 -2.57 26.07 15.58
N ASP A 6 -1.25 26.31 15.59
CA ASP A 6 -0.62 27.18 14.60
C ASP A 6 -0.95 26.66 13.19
N ILE A 7 -1.53 27.51 12.35
CA ILE A 7 -1.86 27.18 10.95
C ILE A 7 -0.88 27.91 10.05
N VAL A 8 -0.11 27.16 9.28
CA VAL A 8 0.80 27.70 8.25
C VAL A 8 0.21 27.37 6.88
N HIS A 9 0.04 28.39 6.05
CA HIS A 9 -0.38 28.22 4.67
C HIS A 9 0.85 28.08 3.77
N VAL A 10 0.88 27.04 2.95
CA VAL A 10 1.99 26.82 2.02
C VAL A 10 2.01 27.95 0.99
N GLN A 11 3.19 28.54 0.82
CA GLN A 11 3.48 29.46 -0.27
C GLN A 11 4.27 28.71 -1.33
N ALA A 12 3.90 28.89 -2.60
CA ALA A 12 4.62 28.25 -3.70
C ALA A 12 6.06 28.77 -3.76
N MET A 13 7.01 27.85 -3.80
CA MET A 13 8.44 28.13 -3.89
C MET A 13 9.09 27.25 -4.97
N ASP A 14 10.15 27.75 -5.61
CA ASP A 14 11.01 26.90 -6.44
C ASP A 14 11.91 26.05 -5.52
N SER A 15 11.33 24.99 -4.98
CA SER A 15 12.01 24.03 -4.13
C SER A 15 11.62 22.60 -4.48
N PRO A 16 12.40 21.59 -4.06
CA PRO A 16 12.10 20.19 -4.37
C PRO A 16 10.73 19.70 -3.89
N THR A 17 10.11 20.40 -2.92
CA THR A 17 8.78 20.08 -2.37
C THR A 17 7.75 21.20 -2.60
N SER A 18 8.04 22.14 -3.50
CA SER A 18 7.18 23.29 -3.83
C SER A 18 6.79 24.15 -2.61
N GLY A 19 7.67 24.31 -1.62
CA GLY A 19 7.41 25.09 -0.41
C GLY A 19 6.71 24.33 0.73
N ILE A 20 6.30 23.08 0.51
CA ILE A 20 5.53 22.31 1.51
C ILE A 20 6.42 21.91 2.69
N GLN A 21 7.62 21.41 2.44
CA GLN A 21 8.53 21.05 3.52
C GLN A 21 8.95 22.29 4.31
N GLU A 22 9.21 23.39 3.63
CA GLU A 22 9.61 24.65 4.25
C GLU A 22 8.52 25.16 5.20
N ALA A 23 7.24 25.05 4.82
CA ALA A 23 6.10 25.35 5.68
C ALA A 23 6.04 24.44 6.92
N ILE A 24 6.29 23.14 6.75
CA ILE A 24 6.38 22.18 7.87
C ILE A 24 7.53 22.55 8.82
N GLU A 25 8.71 22.83 8.28
CA GLU A 25 9.90 23.16 9.06
C GLU A 25 9.73 24.48 9.83
N SER A 26 8.91 25.41 9.34
CA SER A 26 8.59 26.67 10.02
C SER A 26 7.81 26.49 11.34
N LEU A 27 7.09 25.38 11.51
CA LEU A 27 6.39 25.04 12.76
C LEU A 27 7.35 24.65 13.89
N GLN A 28 8.59 24.27 13.55
CA GLN A 28 9.61 23.79 14.49
C GLN A 28 9.06 22.66 15.38
N GLN A 29 9.44 22.62 16.67
CA GLN A 29 9.03 21.57 17.62
C GLN A 29 7.60 21.75 18.16
N LYS A 30 6.88 22.81 17.77
CA LYS A 30 5.55 23.11 18.31
C LYS A 30 4.45 22.21 17.72
N GLY A 31 4.71 21.60 16.56
CA GLY A 31 3.67 20.98 15.75
C GLY A 31 2.70 22.03 15.22
N GLY A 32 1.63 21.58 14.57
CA GLY A 32 0.64 22.48 13.99
C GLY A 32 0.02 21.92 12.72
N ARG A 33 -0.73 22.77 12.02
CA ARG A 33 -1.38 22.41 10.76
C ARG A 33 -0.75 23.17 9.61
N VAL A 34 -0.30 22.45 8.59
CA VAL A 34 0.13 22.99 7.31
C VAL A 34 -1.01 22.82 6.32
N ARG A 35 -1.52 23.92 5.78
CA ARG A 35 -2.57 23.92 4.76
C ARG A 35 -1.96 24.11 3.38
N ILE A 36 -2.21 23.18 2.47
CA ILE A 36 -1.81 23.25 1.06
C ILE A 36 -3.01 23.75 0.25
N PRO A 37 -2.96 24.99 -0.29
CA PRO A 37 -4.03 25.51 -1.12
C PRO A 37 -4.32 24.62 -2.34
N ALA A 38 -5.55 24.71 -2.86
CA ALA A 38 -5.91 24.14 -4.15
C ALA A 38 -4.90 24.54 -5.23
N GLY A 39 -4.50 23.58 -6.06
CA GLY A 39 -3.45 23.77 -7.06
C GLY A 39 -2.62 22.51 -7.28
N ARG A 40 -1.70 22.60 -8.24
CA ARG A 40 -0.79 21.50 -8.56
C ARG A 40 0.61 21.78 -8.02
N TRP A 41 1.07 20.91 -7.14
CA TRP A 41 2.32 21.01 -6.39
C TRP A 41 3.29 19.92 -6.85
N ARG A 42 4.40 20.33 -7.46
CA ARG A 42 5.34 19.39 -8.07
C ARG A 42 6.41 18.96 -7.07
N LEU A 43 6.52 17.65 -6.88
CA LEU A 43 7.53 17.05 -6.02
C LEU A 43 8.69 16.51 -6.87
N SER A 44 9.90 16.73 -6.37
CA SER A 44 11.12 16.06 -6.80
C SER A 44 11.86 15.43 -5.61
N ARG A 45 11.24 15.47 -4.43
CA ARG A 45 11.68 14.88 -3.16
C ARG A 45 10.44 14.60 -2.30
N SER A 46 10.54 13.64 -1.38
CA SER A 46 9.52 13.31 -0.40
C SER A 46 9.25 14.47 0.55
N ILE A 47 7.99 14.67 0.92
CA ILE A 47 7.62 15.50 2.07
C ILE A 47 7.76 14.65 3.33
N TRP A 48 8.56 15.10 4.30
CA TRP A 48 8.75 14.45 5.58
C TRP A 48 7.85 15.06 6.65
N ILE A 49 7.04 14.22 7.31
CA ILE A 49 6.06 14.65 8.31
C ILE A 49 6.57 14.35 9.73
N PRO A 50 6.84 15.38 10.56
CA PRO A 50 7.20 15.21 11.97
C PRO A 50 6.01 14.81 12.84
N SER A 51 6.32 14.45 14.09
CA SER A 51 5.30 14.33 15.13
C SER A 51 4.54 15.65 15.36
N GLY A 52 3.24 15.56 15.65
CA GLY A 52 2.41 16.72 15.97
C GLY A 52 2.03 17.59 14.76
N VAL A 53 2.32 17.17 13.53
CA VAL A 53 2.02 17.93 12.31
C VAL A 53 0.84 17.34 11.55
N SER A 54 -0.11 18.20 11.17
CA SER A 54 -1.19 17.88 10.24
C SER A 54 -0.91 18.52 8.88
N LEU A 55 -0.87 17.74 7.81
CA LEU A 55 -0.81 18.23 6.43
C LEU A 55 -2.18 18.10 5.78
N VAL A 56 -2.81 19.22 5.45
CA VAL A 56 -4.21 19.28 5.01
C VAL A 56 -4.32 20.05 3.70
N GLY A 57 -4.98 19.49 2.69
CA GLY A 57 -5.27 20.20 1.44
C GLY A 57 -6.64 20.88 1.43
N ASP A 58 -7.02 21.41 0.27
CA ASP A 58 -8.36 21.94 -0.03
C ASP A 58 -9.21 20.90 -0.78
N GLY A 59 -9.12 19.64 -0.37
CA GLY A 59 -9.80 18.52 -1.01
C GLY A 59 -9.12 18.07 -2.31
N PRO A 60 -9.87 17.45 -3.25
CA PRO A 60 -9.28 16.81 -4.43
C PRO A 60 -8.55 17.79 -5.37
N SER A 61 -8.82 19.10 -5.28
CA SER A 61 -8.14 20.14 -6.06
C SER A 61 -6.72 20.46 -5.58
N THR A 62 -6.31 20.01 -4.40
CA THR A 62 -4.90 20.01 -4.00
C THR A 62 -4.23 18.76 -4.58
N GLU A 63 -3.41 18.93 -5.62
CA GLU A 63 -2.75 17.83 -6.32
C GLU A 63 -1.24 17.83 -6.09
N LEU A 64 -0.72 16.83 -5.39
CA LEU A 64 0.70 16.54 -5.31
C LEU A 64 1.08 15.65 -6.50
N CYS A 65 2.09 16.02 -7.30
CA CYS A 65 2.47 15.23 -8.47
C CYS A 65 3.99 15.14 -8.68
N ILE A 66 4.45 14.06 -9.29
CA ILE A 66 5.86 13.91 -9.72
C ILE A 66 6.00 14.00 -11.24
N ALA A 67 7.20 14.39 -11.69
CA ALA A 67 7.57 14.38 -13.11
C ALA A 67 7.60 12.96 -13.69
N PRO A 68 7.51 12.80 -15.02
CA PRO A 68 7.86 11.54 -15.67
C PRO A 68 9.19 10.99 -15.17
N LEU A 69 9.21 9.69 -14.90
CA LEU A 69 10.37 9.04 -14.29
C LEU A 69 11.58 9.12 -15.22
N LYS A 70 12.69 9.63 -14.68
CA LYS A 70 14.01 9.56 -15.31
C LYS A 70 14.69 8.29 -14.83
N VAL A 71 15.27 7.54 -15.76
CA VAL A 71 15.94 6.25 -15.48
C VAL A 71 17.37 6.30 -16.00
N ALA A 72 18.33 5.86 -15.19
CA ALA A 72 19.73 5.66 -15.60
C ALA A 72 20.25 4.32 -15.09
N ARG A 73 20.82 3.50 -15.97
CA ARG A 73 21.44 2.22 -15.59
C ARG A 73 22.78 2.46 -14.88
N LEU A 74 23.12 1.60 -13.92
CA LEU A 74 24.42 1.63 -13.26
C LEU A 74 25.52 1.11 -14.19
N ALA A 75 26.70 1.73 -14.13
CA ALA A 75 27.92 1.31 -14.82
C ALA A 75 28.82 0.42 -13.94
N LYS A 76 28.63 0.45 -12.62
CA LYS A 76 29.37 -0.36 -11.65
C LYS A 76 28.44 -0.88 -10.57
N ASP A 77 28.73 -2.07 -10.08
CA ASP A 77 28.05 -2.63 -8.92
C ASP A 77 28.21 -1.72 -7.71
N VAL A 78 27.22 -1.75 -6.83
CA VAL A 78 27.31 -1.09 -5.52
C VAL A 78 27.22 -2.12 -4.42
N ARG A 79 27.93 -1.86 -3.31
CA ARG A 79 27.92 -2.69 -2.12
C ARG A 79 26.97 -2.10 -1.07
N LYS A 80 26.40 -2.97 -0.24
CA LYS A 80 25.64 -2.56 0.96
C LYS A 80 26.45 -1.55 1.78
N GLY A 81 25.79 -0.51 2.27
CA GLY A 81 26.42 0.55 3.08
C GLY A 81 27.11 1.66 2.29
N GLY A 82 27.33 1.48 0.99
CA GLY A 82 27.84 2.54 0.11
C GLY A 82 26.82 3.67 -0.10
N LYS A 83 27.27 4.80 -0.64
CA LYS A 83 26.44 5.99 -0.94
C LYS A 83 26.61 6.54 -2.36
N VAL A 84 27.52 5.98 -3.15
CA VAL A 84 27.88 6.52 -4.47
C VAL A 84 27.49 5.54 -5.56
N LEU A 85 26.70 6.02 -6.50
CA LEU A 85 26.37 5.35 -7.74
C LEU A 85 27.33 5.79 -8.84
N THR A 86 27.66 4.91 -9.77
CA THR A 86 28.30 5.28 -11.05
C THR A 86 27.32 4.94 -12.16
N LEU A 87 26.87 5.92 -12.95
CA LEU A 87 25.85 5.74 -13.99
C LEU A 87 26.48 5.47 -15.36
N LYS A 88 25.79 4.70 -16.22
CA LYS A 88 26.16 4.53 -17.63
C LYS A 88 25.88 5.82 -18.40
N GLY A 89 26.75 6.11 -19.37
CA GLY A 89 26.69 7.34 -20.17
C GLY A 89 27.37 8.53 -19.51
N GLY A 90 27.54 9.61 -20.27
CA GLY A 90 28.24 10.82 -19.81
C GLY A 90 27.36 11.82 -19.06
N ARG A 91 26.04 11.84 -19.30
CA ARG A 91 25.12 12.83 -18.71
C ARG A 91 24.22 12.22 -17.65
N VAL A 92 24.34 12.71 -16.41
CA VAL A 92 23.45 12.35 -15.30
C VAL A 92 22.10 13.07 -15.46
N PRO A 93 20.95 12.36 -15.42
CA PRO A 93 19.64 12.97 -15.64
C PRO A 93 19.03 13.64 -14.38
N PHE A 94 19.68 13.48 -13.23
CA PHE A 94 19.24 13.97 -11.92
C PHE A 94 19.88 15.31 -11.56
N LYS A 95 19.34 15.99 -10.55
CA LYS A 95 19.88 17.26 -10.02
C LYS A 95 20.20 17.11 -8.53
N VAL A 96 21.16 17.90 -8.03
CA VAL A 96 21.39 18.03 -6.59
C VAL A 96 20.11 18.52 -5.90
N GLY A 97 19.78 17.96 -4.74
CA GLY A 97 18.54 18.22 -4.00
C GLY A 97 17.34 17.37 -4.42
N GLN A 98 17.40 16.71 -5.59
CA GLN A 98 16.39 15.75 -6.03
C GLN A 98 16.52 14.43 -5.26
N GLU A 99 15.41 13.77 -4.97
CA GLU A 99 15.41 12.41 -4.45
C GLU A 99 15.35 11.38 -5.57
N ILE A 100 16.13 10.32 -5.42
CA ILE A 100 16.18 9.19 -6.36
C ILE A 100 16.12 7.87 -5.60
N GLY A 101 15.50 6.89 -6.24
CA GLY A 101 15.48 5.49 -5.86
C GLY A 101 16.53 4.70 -6.61
N VAL A 102 16.92 3.57 -6.03
CA VAL A 102 17.78 2.58 -6.67
C VAL A 102 17.13 1.20 -6.55
N SER A 103 17.12 0.46 -7.66
CA SER A 103 16.55 -0.88 -7.71
C SER A 103 17.36 -1.79 -8.64
N GLY A 104 17.25 -3.09 -8.42
CA GLY A 104 17.69 -4.16 -9.31
C GLY A 104 16.56 -5.18 -9.45
N GLU A 105 16.54 -5.98 -10.52
CA GLU A 105 15.35 -6.75 -10.92
C GLU A 105 14.99 -7.96 -10.04
N THR A 106 15.85 -8.34 -9.11
CA THR A 106 15.79 -9.68 -8.50
C THR A 106 15.12 -9.75 -7.14
N ARG A 107 14.95 -8.63 -6.41
CA ARG A 107 14.32 -8.65 -5.07
C ARG A 107 13.56 -7.35 -4.74
N GLY A 108 12.41 -7.49 -4.08
CA GLY A 108 11.67 -6.41 -3.39
C GLY A 108 11.57 -6.64 -1.88
N GLY A 109 10.90 -5.75 -1.14
CA GLY A 109 10.73 -5.71 0.30
C GLY A 109 11.47 -4.54 1.01
N TRP A 110 12.03 -4.77 2.19
CA TRP A 110 12.83 -3.74 2.89
C TRP A 110 14.19 -3.40 2.23
N TRP A 111 14.35 -3.72 0.93
CA TRP A 111 15.62 -3.62 0.22
C TRP A 111 15.71 -2.44 -0.74
N GLY A 112 14.60 -1.75 -1.00
CA GLY A 112 14.61 -0.47 -1.72
C GLY A 112 15.52 0.55 -1.01
N THR A 113 16.19 1.41 -1.77
CA THR A 113 16.95 2.55 -1.22
C THR A 113 16.58 3.79 -2.01
N HIS A 114 16.01 4.77 -1.33
CA HIS A 114 15.83 6.11 -1.85
C HIS A 114 16.61 7.12 -1.01
N GLY A 115 17.01 8.23 -1.62
CA GLY A 115 17.77 9.27 -0.95
C GLY A 115 18.02 10.47 -1.83
N ILE A 116 18.44 11.57 -1.19
CA ILE A 116 18.67 12.85 -1.84
C ILE A 116 20.02 12.84 -2.54
N VAL A 117 20.07 13.36 -3.77
CA VAL A 117 21.32 13.60 -4.49
C VAL A 117 22.07 14.76 -3.81
N GLU A 118 23.17 14.46 -3.15
CA GLU A 118 24.03 15.43 -2.45
C GLU A 118 25.17 15.97 -3.32
N GLY A 119 25.47 15.33 -4.44
CA GLY A 119 26.56 15.73 -5.31
C GLY A 119 26.63 14.89 -6.58
N ILE A 120 27.08 15.54 -7.65
CA ILE A 120 27.30 14.92 -8.96
C ILE A 120 28.72 15.30 -9.41
N ASP A 121 29.54 14.29 -9.70
CA ASP A 121 30.90 14.44 -10.22
C ASP A 121 31.06 13.54 -11.46
N GLY A 122 31.01 14.14 -12.65
CA GLY A 122 30.90 13.41 -13.90
C GLY A 122 29.67 12.49 -13.92
N ASN A 123 29.89 11.18 -14.01
CA ASN A 123 28.83 10.16 -13.96
C ASN A 123 28.62 9.54 -12.56
N ARG A 124 29.30 10.07 -11.52
CA ARG A 124 29.16 9.62 -10.15
C ARG A 124 28.13 10.46 -9.42
N VAL A 125 27.20 9.79 -8.74
CA VAL A 125 26.12 10.43 -7.98
C VAL A 125 26.23 10.00 -6.53
N ARG A 126 26.41 10.96 -5.62
CA ARG A 126 26.42 10.73 -4.17
C ARG A 126 25.02 10.93 -3.60
N MET A 127 24.52 9.95 -2.86
CA MET A 127 23.23 9.96 -2.18
C MET A 127 23.37 10.20 -0.68
N SER A 128 22.35 10.78 -0.07
CA SER A 128 22.28 10.95 1.39
C SER A 128 22.13 9.60 2.13
N ALA A 129 21.37 8.67 1.55
CA ALA A 129 21.12 7.34 2.10
C ALA A 129 22.24 6.34 1.78
N LYS A 130 22.49 5.41 2.70
CA LYS A 130 23.32 4.22 2.45
C LYS A 130 22.50 3.16 1.72
N PHE A 131 23.10 2.40 0.82
CA PHE A 131 22.42 1.29 0.14
C PHE A 131 22.08 0.18 1.14
N ASN A 132 20.81 -0.19 1.21
CA ASN A 132 20.31 -1.26 2.08
C ASN A 132 20.87 -2.65 1.71
N ARG A 133 21.29 -2.80 0.44
CA ARG A 133 21.93 -4.00 -0.10
C ARG A 133 22.94 -3.67 -1.21
N GLY A 134 23.68 -4.67 -1.65
CA GLY A 134 24.40 -4.57 -2.93
C GLY A 134 23.44 -4.65 -4.13
N LEU A 135 23.80 -4.00 -5.22
CA LEU A 135 23.09 -4.07 -6.50
C LEU A 135 24.09 -4.35 -7.61
N SER A 136 23.75 -5.29 -8.48
CA SER A 136 24.59 -5.75 -9.58
C SER A 136 24.15 -5.13 -10.90
N VAL A 137 25.11 -4.69 -11.72
CA VAL A 137 24.87 -4.26 -13.11
C VAL A 137 24.33 -5.43 -13.95
N ALA A 138 24.70 -6.67 -13.62
CA ALA A 138 24.16 -7.86 -14.28
C ALA A 138 22.65 -8.04 -14.03
N ASP A 139 22.13 -7.53 -12.91
CA ASP A 139 20.72 -7.56 -12.53
C ASP A 139 19.94 -6.31 -13.03
N ASP A 140 20.48 -5.64 -14.05
CA ASP A 140 19.97 -4.40 -14.63
C ASP A 140 19.69 -3.30 -13.58
N ALA A 141 20.63 -3.13 -12.63
CA ALA A 141 20.52 -2.13 -11.60
C ALA A 141 20.39 -0.71 -12.17
N LYS A 142 19.41 0.04 -11.65
CA LYS A 142 19.01 1.37 -12.13
C LYS A 142 18.85 2.35 -10.99
N ALA A 143 19.20 3.61 -11.26
CA ALA A 143 18.76 4.76 -10.52
C ALA A 143 17.53 5.35 -11.22
N VAL A 144 16.51 5.74 -10.44
CA VAL A 144 15.25 6.27 -10.95
C VAL A 144 14.80 7.46 -10.11
N SER A 145 14.21 8.48 -10.74
CA SER A 145 13.61 9.60 -10.01
C SER A 145 12.26 9.23 -9.38
N LEU A 146 12.22 8.14 -8.63
CA LEU A 146 11.08 7.64 -7.87
C LEU A 146 11.45 7.61 -6.39
N PHE A 147 10.53 8.10 -5.56
CA PHE A 147 10.62 8.27 -4.11
C PHE A 147 9.19 8.38 -3.58
N PRO A 148 8.89 8.10 -2.30
CA PRO A 148 7.58 8.34 -1.72
C PRO A 148 7.13 9.81 -1.87
N ALA A 149 5.86 10.10 -2.15
CA ALA A 149 5.43 11.50 -2.13
C ALA A 149 5.47 12.06 -0.70
N ILE A 150 5.03 11.26 0.27
CA ILE A 150 5.00 11.59 1.69
C ILE A 150 5.64 10.43 2.47
N THR A 151 6.50 10.77 3.43
CA THR A 151 7.16 9.79 4.30
C THR A 151 7.26 10.26 5.75
N SER A 152 7.33 9.31 6.67
CA SER A 152 7.60 9.56 8.08
C SER A 152 8.20 8.30 8.73
N ASP A 153 9.06 8.49 9.72
CA ASP A 153 9.71 7.41 10.47
C ASP A 153 9.74 7.75 11.97
N GLY A 154 9.14 6.89 12.79
CA GLY A 154 9.12 7.05 14.25
C GLY A 154 8.33 8.26 14.77
N ALA A 155 7.42 8.82 13.96
CA ALA A 155 6.62 9.97 14.34
C ALA A 155 5.30 9.59 15.02
N ALA A 156 4.70 10.53 15.74
CA ALA A 156 3.41 10.33 16.38
C ALA A 156 2.49 11.55 16.31
N ASP A 157 1.19 11.34 16.46
CA ASP A 157 0.19 12.40 16.52
C ASP A 157 0.18 13.27 15.25
N LEU A 158 0.07 12.63 14.08
CA LEU A 158 0.07 13.31 12.78
C LEU A 158 -1.20 13.01 11.97
N GLU A 159 -1.49 13.91 11.04
CA GLU A 159 -2.67 13.83 10.19
C GLU A 159 -2.34 14.16 8.73
N LEU A 160 -2.88 13.38 7.80
CA LEU A 160 -2.86 13.65 6.37
C LEU A 160 -4.32 13.72 5.91
N ALA A 161 -4.75 14.87 5.37
CA ALA A 161 -6.14 15.03 4.99
C ALA A 161 -6.37 15.84 3.72
N ASP A 162 -7.42 15.48 2.97
CA ASP A 162 -8.03 16.32 1.94
C ASP A 162 -7.11 16.72 0.77
N PHE A 163 -6.43 15.75 0.14
CA PHE A 163 -5.63 16.01 -1.07
C PHE A 163 -5.50 14.79 -2.00
N THR A 164 -5.04 15.05 -3.22
CA THR A 164 -4.75 14.04 -4.24
C THR A 164 -3.24 13.90 -4.45
N ILE A 165 -2.74 12.66 -4.54
CA ILE A 165 -1.39 12.34 -5.04
C ILE A 165 -1.50 11.71 -6.42
N ARG A 166 -0.78 12.24 -7.41
CA ARG A 166 -0.74 11.72 -8.78
C ARG A 166 0.64 11.20 -9.14
N GLY A 167 0.69 9.94 -9.51
CA GLY A 167 1.84 9.32 -10.13
C GLY A 167 2.12 9.87 -11.53
N PRO A 168 3.27 9.52 -12.11
CA PRO A 168 3.71 10.04 -13.40
C PRO A 168 3.02 9.32 -14.55
N THR A 169 2.63 10.08 -15.57
CA THR A 169 2.09 9.55 -16.83
C THR A 169 3.09 8.62 -17.51
N GLY A 170 2.59 7.53 -18.08
CA GLY A 170 3.40 6.64 -18.92
C GLY A 170 4.49 5.86 -18.17
N SER A 171 4.38 5.73 -16.85
CA SER A 171 5.26 4.83 -16.11
C SER A 171 5.17 3.41 -16.70
N LYS A 172 6.31 2.78 -16.97
CA LYS A 172 6.43 1.41 -17.51
C LYS A 172 7.39 0.61 -16.63
N GLY A 173 7.28 -0.73 -16.70
CA GLY A 173 8.14 -1.65 -15.97
C GLY A 173 7.45 -2.37 -14.81
N LYS A 174 8.23 -3.19 -14.11
CA LYS A 174 7.79 -3.97 -12.95
C LYS A 174 7.45 -3.05 -11.77
N TRP A 175 6.65 -3.57 -10.85
CA TRP A 175 6.35 -2.92 -9.57
C TRP A 175 7.63 -2.58 -8.81
N TRP A 176 7.68 -1.35 -8.28
CA TRP A 176 8.77 -0.87 -7.44
C TRP A 176 8.34 -1.06 -6.00
N ASP A 177 9.18 -1.76 -5.24
CA ASP A 177 9.08 -2.04 -3.81
C ASP A 177 8.17 -1.13 -2.96
N PHE A 178 7.48 -1.67 -1.95
CA PHE A 178 6.55 -0.90 -1.09
C PHE A 178 7.22 0.30 -0.39
N THR A 179 8.56 0.30 -0.23
CA THR A 179 9.28 1.46 0.31
C THR A 179 9.18 2.71 -0.58
N TYR A 180 8.68 2.57 -1.80
CA TYR A 180 8.41 3.65 -2.75
C TYR A 180 6.93 4.01 -2.86
N SER A 181 6.08 3.55 -1.93
CA SER A 181 4.65 3.85 -1.89
C SER A 181 4.38 5.36 -1.96
N ALA A 182 3.21 5.78 -2.47
CA ALA A 182 2.90 7.20 -2.53
C ALA A 182 2.93 7.84 -1.14
N ILE A 183 2.36 7.15 -0.17
CA ILE A 183 2.56 7.39 1.26
C ILE A 183 3.26 6.18 1.84
N HIS A 184 4.44 6.39 2.44
CA HIS A 184 5.20 5.33 3.10
C HIS A 184 5.55 5.76 4.53
N MET A 185 4.95 5.12 5.52
CA MET A 185 5.15 5.46 6.92
C MET A 185 5.74 4.30 7.70
N VAL A 186 6.72 4.56 8.55
CA VAL A 186 7.40 3.53 9.34
C VAL A 186 7.37 3.86 10.82
N LEU A 187 7.08 2.88 11.68
CA LEU A 187 7.12 3.05 13.15
C LEU A 187 6.24 4.20 13.70
N CYS A 188 5.21 4.60 12.96
CA CYS A 188 4.38 5.74 13.33
C CYS A 188 3.23 5.35 14.27
N GLN A 189 2.77 6.31 15.09
CA GLN A 189 1.72 6.06 16.09
C GLN A 189 0.66 7.16 16.12
N ARG A 190 -0.60 6.81 16.39
CA ARG A 190 -1.72 7.79 16.48
C ARG A 190 -1.80 8.65 15.22
N VAL A 191 -1.84 7.97 14.08
CA VAL A 191 -1.86 8.57 12.73
C VAL A 191 -3.28 8.57 12.20
N ARG A 192 -3.71 9.67 11.57
CA ARG A 192 -4.92 9.70 10.74
C ARG A 192 -4.58 10.04 9.29
N ILE A 193 -5.04 9.22 8.36
CA ILE A 193 -5.00 9.50 6.92
C ILE A 193 -6.45 9.48 6.45
N THR A 194 -6.98 10.62 6.01
CA THR A 194 -8.41 10.76 5.73
C THR A 194 -8.65 11.51 4.43
N ASN A 195 -9.56 11.02 3.58
CA ASN A 195 -9.93 11.68 2.33
C ASN A 195 -8.70 12.01 1.43
N VAL A 196 -7.77 11.06 1.34
CA VAL A 196 -6.60 11.13 0.46
C VAL A 196 -6.79 10.20 -0.72
N THR A 197 -6.59 10.72 -1.93
CA THR A 197 -6.70 9.93 -3.17
C THR A 197 -5.36 9.78 -3.86
N VAL A 198 -4.96 8.55 -4.19
CA VAL A 198 -3.74 8.23 -4.93
C VAL A 198 -4.09 7.69 -6.32
N PHE A 199 -3.50 8.25 -7.37
CA PHE A 199 -3.66 7.78 -8.75
C PHE A 199 -2.34 7.32 -9.35
N ALA A 200 -2.36 6.17 -10.01
CA ALA A 200 -1.33 5.69 -10.93
C ALA A 200 0.10 5.71 -10.36
N TRP A 201 0.24 5.46 -9.05
CA TRP A 201 1.55 5.49 -8.43
C TRP A 201 2.41 4.30 -8.89
N PRO A 202 3.72 4.48 -9.16
CA PRO A 202 4.57 3.39 -9.67
C PRO A 202 4.90 2.25 -8.68
N SER A 203 4.40 2.37 -7.44
CA SER A 203 4.54 1.42 -6.32
C SER A 203 3.14 1.22 -5.70
N ASP A 204 3.05 0.96 -4.40
CA ASP A 204 1.77 0.91 -3.68
C ASP A 204 1.19 2.32 -3.48
N GLY A 205 -0.11 2.39 -3.18
CA GLY A 205 -0.79 3.63 -2.86
C GLY A 205 -0.41 4.14 -1.46
N ILE A 206 -1.00 3.54 -0.43
CA ILE A 206 -0.82 3.94 0.97
C ILE A 206 -0.24 2.77 1.76
N GLY A 207 1.01 2.90 2.19
CA GLY A 207 1.73 1.91 3.00
C GLY A 207 2.03 2.44 4.40
N VAL A 208 1.68 1.64 5.41
CA VAL A 208 2.06 1.91 6.81
C VAL A 208 2.67 0.64 7.39
N GLN A 209 3.93 0.73 7.81
CA GLN A 209 4.72 -0.39 8.29
C GLN A 209 5.18 -0.20 9.73
N ARG A 210 4.95 -1.19 10.59
CA ARG A 210 5.21 -1.10 12.04
C ARG A 210 4.41 0.04 12.69
N GLY A 211 4.46 0.11 14.02
CA GLY A 211 3.73 1.14 14.78
C GLY A 211 2.34 0.68 15.17
N PHE A 212 1.49 1.62 15.61
CA PHE A 212 0.17 1.28 16.13
C PHE A 212 -0.81 2.46 16.19
N ASP A 213 -2.10 2.17 16.38
CA ASP A 213 -3.18 3.17 16.50
C ASP A 213 -3.22 4.08 15.25
N VAL A 214 -3.30 3.44 14.08
CA VAL A 214 -3.34 4.10 12.77
C VAL A 214 -4.73 3.99 12.19
N GLN A 215 -5.30 5.09 11.72
CA GLN A 215 -6.56 5.12 11.01
C GLN A 215 -6.34 5.59 9.57
N VAL A 216 -6.78 4.79 8.61
CA VAL A 216 -6.85 5.16 7.18
C VAL A 216 -8.28 5.03 6.73
N SER A 217 -8.94 6.15 6.44
CA SER A 217 -10.36 6.15 6.16
C SER A 217 -10.78 7.09 5.05
N GLN A 218 -11.79 6.71 4.26
CA GLN A 218 -12.29 7.53 3.16
C GLN A 218 -11.20 7.82 2.11
N CYS A 219 -10.18 6.96 2.03
CA CYS A 219 -9.07 7.10 1.10
C CYS A 219 -9.29 6.26 -0.14
N GLN A 220 -8.60 6.62 -1.22
CA GLN A 220 -8.71 5.90 -2.48
C GLN A 220 -7.34 5.65 -3.09
N ALA A 221 -7.13 4.46 -3.66
CA ALA A 221 -5.95 4.09 -4.42
C ALA A 221 -6.37 3.47 -5.75
N HIS A 222 -6.06 4.18 -6.84
CA HIS A 222 -6.51 3.86 -8.19
C HIS A 222 -5.33 3.60 -9.12
N GLY A 223 -5.29 2.42 -9.74
CA GLY A 223 -4.33 2.13 -10.80
C GLY A 223 -2.87 2.16 -10.35
N CYS A 224 -2.59 2.04 -9.04
CA CYS A 224 -1.21 1.93 -8.56
C CYS A 224 -0.60 0.63 -9.09
N ARG A 225 0.70 0.62 -9.40
CA ARG A 225 1.34 -0.61 -9.93
C ARG A 225 1.38 -1.74 -8.90
N GLY A 226 1.45 -1.36 -7.63
CA GLY A 226 1.48 -2.27 -6.50
C GLY A 226 0.13 -2.49 -5.89
N HIS A 227 0.10 -2.65 -4.57
CA HIS A 227 -1.12 -2.75 -3.79
C HIS A 227 -1.78 -1.38 -3.63
N GLY A 228 -3.10 -1.35 -3.42
CA GLY A 228 -3.80 -0.10 -3.08
C GLY A 228 -3.43 0.38 -1.68
N PHE A 229 -3.69 -0.47 -0.69
CA PHE A 229 -3.41 -0.24 0.73
C PHE A 229 -2.55 -1.37 1.30
N HIS A 230 -1.59 -1.03 2.15
CA HIS A 230 -0.58 -1.98 2.60
C HIS A 230 -0.20 -1.77 4.09
N PRO A 231 -1.02 -2.24 5.05
CA PRO A 231 -0.57 -2.43 6.43
C PRO A 231 0.49 -3.53 6.48
N GLY A 232 1.60 -3.29 7.20
CA GLY A 232 2.62 -4.32 7.24
C GLY A 232 3.62 -4.27 8.38
N THR A 233 4.45 -5.31 8.40
CA THR A 233 5.63 -5.48 9.25
C THR A 233 5.33 -5.21 10.72
N GLY A 234 4.34 -5.86 11.31
CA GLY A 234 4.04 -5.67 12.75
C GLY A 234 3.21 -4.43 13.09
N LEU A 235 2.44 -3.88 12.13
CA LEU A 235 1.47 -2.82 12.43
C LEU A 235 0.35 -3.38 13.33
N ALA A 236 0.08 -2.71 14.45
CA ALA A 236 -0.93 -3.16 15.41
C ALA A 236 -2.08 -2.16 15.55
N ARG A 237 -3.28 -2.63 15.92
CA ARG A 237 -4.42 -1.76 16.27
C ARG A 237 -4.70 -0.70 15.21
N SER A 238 -4.73 -1.10 13.95
CA SER A 238 -5.01 -0.20 12.84
C SER A 238 -6.44 -0.38 12.32
N VAL A 239 -7.05 0.71 11.87
CA VAL A 239 -8.40 0.72 11.30
C VAL A 239 -8.33 1.25 9.88
N TRP A 240 -8.79 0.43 8.95
CA TRP A 240 -8.85 0.73 7.52
C TRP A 240 -10.32 0.65 7.11
N SER A 241 -10.98 1.79 6.94
CA SER A 241 -12.43 1.81 6.73
C SER A 241 -12.88 2.75 5.61
N HIS A 242 -13.98 2.44 4.93
CA HIS A 242 -14.55 3.31 3.89
C HIS A 242 -13.54 3.64 2.76
N ASN A 243 -12.66 2.70 2.43
CA ASN A 243 -11.60 2.90 1.44
C ASN A 243 -11.98 2.31 0.09
N ILE A 244 -11.38 2.84 -0.99
CA ILE A 244 -11.56 2.32 -2.35
C ILE A 244 -10.20 1.92 -2.93
N GLY A 245 -10.00 0.63 -3.17
CA GLY A 245 -8.83 0.12 -3.89
C GLY A 245 -9.27 -0.43 -5.24
N LYS A 246 -9.03 0.33 -6.32
CA LYS A 246 -9.52 -0.01 -7.65
C LYS A 246 -8.41 -0.13 -8.70
N GLY A 247 -8.43 -1.22 -9.45
CA GLY A 247 -7.56 -1.35 -10.63
C GLY A 247 -6.07 -1.37 -10.32
N ASN A 248 -5.68 -1.66 -9.07
CA ASN A 248 -4.27 -1.71 -8.68
C ASN A 248 -3.62 -2.99 -9.22
N GLY A 249 -2.32 -2.95 -9.51
CA GLY A 249 -1.61 -4.09 -10.11
C GLY A 249 -1.42 -5.26 -9.16
N GLY A 250 -1.40 -5.01 -7.85
CA GLY A 250 -1.43 -6.01 -6.78
C GLY A 250 -2.84 -6.23 -6.24
N ASP A 251 -2.95 -6.41 -4.93
CA ASP A 251 -4.22 -6.48 -4.22
C ASP A 251 -4.82 -5.08 -3.99
N GLY A 252 -6.15 -5.01 -3.84
CA GLY A 252 -6.81 -3.78 -3.37
C GLY A 252 -6.31 -3.40 -1.97
N PHE A 253 -6.24 -4.39 -1.09
CA PHE A 253 -5.70 -4.31 0.26
C PHE A 253 -4.78 -5.51 0.54
N PHE A 254 -3.59 -5.28 1.08
CA PHE A 254 -2.63 -6.34 1.34
C PHE A 254 -2.13 -6.32 2.79
N PHE A 255 -2.42 -7.40 3.52
CA PHE A 255 -1.82 -7.66 4.82
C PHE A 255 -0.39 -8.21 4.65
N CYS A 256 0.56 -7.64 5.40
CA CYS A 256 1.96 -8.02 5.30
C CYS A 256 2.60 -8.30 6.65
N ALA A 257 2.66 -9.57 7.06
CA ALA A 257 3.50 -10.09 8.14
C ALA A 257 3.41 -9.39 9.51
N ARG A 258 2.86 -10.13 10.48
CA ARG A 258 2.65 -9.76 11.88
C ARG A 258 1.71 -8.58 12.11
N VAL A 259 0.86 -8.22 11.15
CA VAL A 259 -0.23 -7.28 11.38
C VAL A 259 -1.24 -7.90 12.34
N HIS A 260 -1.62 -7.18 13.40
CA HIS A 260 -2.52 -7.76 14.40
C HIS A 260 -3.49 -6.77 15.02
N HIS A 261 -4.60 -7.29 15.55
CA HIS A 261 -5.64 -6.50 16.22
C HIS A 261 -6.15 -5.36 15.33
N SER A 262 -6.12 -5.54 14.02
CA SER A 262 -6.45 -4.52 13.03
C SER A 262 -7.74 -4.86 12.31
N THR A 263 -8.44 -3.83 11.83
CA THR A 263 -9.73 -3.97 11.14
C THR A 263 -9.65 -3.41 9.73
N CYS A 264 -10.10 -4.19 8.75
CA CYS A 264 -10.39 -3.75 7.39
C CYS A 264 -11.91 -3.85 7.17
N SER A 265 -12.57 -2.71 6.99
CA SER A 265 -14.04 -2.62 7.06
C SER A 265 -14.67 -1.68 6.04
N ASP A 266 -15.93 -1.91 5.68
CA ASP A 266 -16.77 -0.98 4.91
C ASP A 266 -16.09 -0.45 3.62
N SER A 267 -15.22 -1.25 3.00
CA SER A 267 -14.37 -0.81 1.89
C SER A 267 -14.70 -1.54 0.59
N VAL A 268 -14.33 -0.95 -0.54
CA VAL A 268 -14.54 -1.52 -1.88
C VAL A 268 -13.19 -1.81 -2.53
N PHE A 269 -12.93 -3.08 -2.81
CA PHE A 269 -11.72 -3.54 -3.46
C PHE A 269 -12.06 -4.26 -4.76
N SER A 270 -11.93 -3.54 -5.88
CA SER A 270 -12.43 -4.03 -7.17
C SER A 270 -11.42 -3.94 -8.31
N GLU A 271 -11.54 -4.86 -9.28
CA GLU A 271 -10.75 -4.85 -10.52
C GLU A 271 -9.23 -4.90 -10.29
N ASN A 272 -8.78 -5.40 -9.13
CA ASN A 272 -7.35 -5.44 -8.81
C ASN A 272 -6.65 -6.66 -9.45
N GLY A 273 -5.34 -6.52 -9.61
CA GLY A 273 -4.48 -7.46 -10.32
C GLY A 273 -4.28 -8.80 -9.61
N LEU A 274 -4.56 -8.86 -8.31
CA LEU A 274 -4.53 -10.07 -7.49
C LEU A 274 -5.89 -10.26 -6.80
N ALA A 275 -5.96 -10.18 -5.47
CA ALA A 275 -7.19 -10.26 -4.72
C ALA A 275 -7.81 -8.88 -4.42
N GLY A 276 -9.06 -8.87 -3.98
CA GLY A 276 -9.62 -7.68 -3.33
C GLY A 276 -8.86 -7.40 -2.03
N ILE A 277 -8.81 -8.41 -1.16
CA ILE A 277 -8.02 -8.42 0.07
C ILE A 277 -7.10 -9.66 0.04
N GLY A 278 -5.79 -9.45 0.12
CA GLY A 278 -4.79 -10.52 0.02
C GLY A 278 -3.82 -10.57 1.18
N GLY A 279 -3.12 -11.69 1.31
CA GLY A 279 -2.07 -11.88 2.33
C GLY A 279 -2.60 -12.06 3.75
N VAL A 280 -3.90 -12.27 3.93
CA VAL A 280 -4.51 -12.40 5.26
C VAL A 280 -3.85 -13.57 6.01
N ALA A 281 -3.46 -13.32 7.26
CA ALA A 281 -2.74 -14.25 8.15
C ALA A 281 -1.27 -14.53 7.77
N ARG A 282 -0.82 -14.13 6.57
CA ARG A 282 0.47 -14.55 6.03
C ARG A 282 1.62 -13.92 6.82
N GLY A 283 2.51 -14.77 7.31
CA GLY A 283 3.70 -14.31 8.04
C GLY A 283 3.39 -13.90 9.48
N GLY A 284 2.33 -14.50 10.07
CA GLY A 284 1.98 -14.36 11.47
C GLY A 284 1.03 -13.22 11.78
N ASP A 285 0.23 -12.77 10.80
CA ASP A 285 -0.87 -11.84 11.10
C ASP A 285 -1.93 -12.59 11.92
N HIS A 286 -2.49 -11.98 12.96
CA HIS A 286 -3.43 -12.64 13.90
C HIS A 286 -4.40 -11.64 14.52
N HIS A 287 -5.58 -12.11 14.93
CA HIS A 287 -6.62 -11.30 15.57
C HIS A 287 -7.06 -10.10 14.72
N ASN A 288 -7.06 -10.23 13.39
CA ASN A 288 -7.60 -9.18 12.52
C ASN A 288 -9.05 -9.46 12.15
N ILE A 289 -9.78 -8.37 11.87
CA ILE A 289 -11.18 -8.40 11.48
C ILE A 289 -11.28 -7.86 10.06
N ILE A 290 -11.87 -8.65 9.18
CA ILE A 290 -12.18 -8.30 7.79
C ILE A 290 -13.71 -8.31 7.69
N SER A 291 -14.34 -7.14 7.78
CA SER A 291 -15.80 -7.03 7.89
C SER A 291 -16.44 -6.15 6.83
N ASP A 292 -17.60 -6.54 6.31
CA ASP A 292 -18.49 -5.65 5.55
C ASP A 292 -17.82 -4.99 4.32
N ASN A 293 -16.83 -5.65 3.73
CA ASN A 293 -16.17 -5.18 2.50
C ASN A 293 -16.86 -5.72 1.26
N VAL A 294 -16.71 -5.01 0.14
CA VAL A 294 -17.06 -5.48 -1.19
C VAL A 294 -15.78 -5.81 -1.95
N CYS A 295 -15.56 -7.09 -2.23
CA CYS A 295 -14.45 -7.55 -3.08
C CYS A 295 -14.99 -8.07 -4.40
N SER A 296 -14.81 -7.31 -5.48
CA SER A 296 -15.46 -7.63 -6.77
C SER A 296 -14.57 -7.54 -8.00
N TYR A 297 -14.79 -8.42 -8.98
CA TYR A 297 -14.11 -8.41 -10.27
C TYR A 297 -12.57 -8.39 -10.18
N ASN A 298 -12.00 -8.91 -9.10
CA ASN A 298 -10.55 -9.02 -8.99
C ASN A 298 -10.05 -10.18 -9.85
N ARG A 299 -8.81 -10.08 -10.33
CA ARG A 299 -8.20 -11.12 -11.18
C ARG A 299 -8.21 -12.49 -10.53
N ARG A 300 -8.03 -12.57 -9.21
CA ARG A 300 -7.98 -13.84 -8.47
C ARG A 300 -9.09 -13.92 -7.43
N TRP A 301 -8.75 -13.98 -6.15
CA TRP A 301 -9.71 -14.18 -5.07
C TRP A 301 -10.46 -12.89 -4.73
N GLY A 302 -11.63 -13.01 -4.11
CA GLY A 302 -12.19 -11.88 -3.35
C GLY A 302 -11.36 -11.61 -2.11
N ILE A 303 -11.18 -12.65 -1.29
CA ILE A 303 -10.31 -12.65 -0.12
C ILE A 303 -9.36 -13.85 -0.17
N GLU A 304 -8.06 -13.61 -0.05
CA GLU A 304 -7.03 -14.65 0.09
C GLU A 304 -6.47 -14.66 1.51
N ALA A 305 -6.72 -15.75 2.23
CA ALA A 305 -6.14 -16.03 3.53
C ALA A 305 -5.24 -17.27 3.46
N THR A 306 -4.02 -17.14 3.99
CA THR A 306 -3.03 -18.19 3.86
C THR A 306 -2.04 -18.28 5.02
N ARG A 307 -1.74 -19.52 5.43
CA ARG A 307 -0.66 -19.89 6.36
C ARG A 307 -0.68 -19.08 7.65
N GLY A 308 -1.81 -19.13 8.36
CA GLY A 308 -1.96 -18.48 9.65
C GLY A 308 -3.31 -18.79 10.29
N ASP A 309 -3.68 -18.00 11.30
CA ASP A 309 -4.80 -18.32 12.17
C ASP A 309 -5.50 -17.09 12.76
N GLU A 310 -6.58 -17.34 13.49
CA GLU A 310 -7.24 -16.35 14.36
C GLU A 310 -7.72 -15.09 13.63
N GLN A 311 -8.28 -15.27 12.44
CA GLN A 311 -8.93 -14.20 11.67
C GLN A 311 -10.44 -14.27 11.83
N VAL A 312 -11.09 -13.10 11.78
CA VAL A 312 -12.54 -12.98 11.64
C VAL A 312 -12.84 -12.40 10.26
N ILE A 313 -13.51 -13.17 9.40
CA ILE A 313 -13.93 -12.76 8.06
C ILE A 313 -15.46 -12.78 8.03
N THR A 314 -16.09 -11.61 8.11
CA THR A 314 -17.52 -11.52 8.38
C THR A 314 -18.26 -10.51 7.50
N GLY A 315 -19.50 -10.80 7.09
CA GLY A 315 -20.35 -9.80 6.43
C GLY A 315 -19.87 -9.31 5.06
N ASN A 316 -18.83 -9.91 4.46
CA ASN A 316 -18.27 -9.41 3.20
C ASN A 316 -19.14 -9.83 2.01
N LEU A 317 -19.23 -8.95 1.02
CA LEU A 317 -19.80 -9.24 -0.30
C LEU A 317 -18.68 -9.58 -1.28
N ILE A 318 -18.69 -10.80 -1.79
CA ILE A 318 -17.68 -11.34 -2.69
C ILE A 318 -18.30 -11.66 -4.05
N LEU A 319 -18.01 -10.83 -5.03
CA LEU A 319 -18.78 -10.79 -6.28
C LEU A 319 -17.89 -10.96 -7.51
N SER A 320 -18.17 -11.98 -8.33
CA SER A 320 -17.65 -12.06 -9.70
C SER A 320 -16.12 -11.95 -9.79
N ASN A 321 -15.37 -12.54 -8.85
CA ASN A 321 -13.91 -12.59 -8.91
C ASN A 321 -13.43 -13.72 -9.87
N SER A 322 -12.17 -14.11 -9.77
CA SER A 322 -11.54 -15.13 -10.63
C SER A 322 -11.47 -14.72 -12.10
N GLN A 323 -11.30 -13.42 -12.37
CA GLN A 323 -11.32 -12.84 -13.72
C GLN A 323 -10.11 -13.25 -14.60
N GLU A 324 -8.98 -13.63 -13.99
CA GLU A 324 -7.80 -14.09 -14.72
C GLU A 324 -8.01 -15.48 -15.34
N GLN A 325 -8.68 -16.37 -14.62
CA GLN A 325 -8.99 -17.72 -15.08
C GLN A 325 -10.26 -18.19 -14.37
N ALA A 326 -11.36 -18.28 -15.12
CA ALA A 326 -12.65 -18.69 -14.59
C ALA A 326 -12.57 -20.03 -13.85
N GLY A 327 -13.17 -20.09 -12.67
CA GLY A 327 -13.25 -21.27 -11.81
C GLY A 327 -11.95 -21.71 -11.15
N GLN A 328 -10.83 -20.99 -11.34
CA GLN A 328 -9.55 -21.33 -10.71
C GLN A 328 -9.45 -20.79 -9.28
N TYR A 329 -10.06 -19.63 -9.01
CA TYR A 329 -9.90 -18.93 -7.74
C TYR A 329 -11.24 -18.86 -7.00
N PRO A 330 -11.35 -19.44 -5.79
CA PRO A 330 -12.56 -19.31 -4.98
C PRO A 330 -12.80 -17.86 -4.56
N GLY A 331 -14.06 -17.52 -4.25
CA GLY A 331 -14.40 -16.22 -3.70
C GLY A 331 -13.61 -15.93 -2.42
N ILE A 332 -13.57 -16.89 -1.49
CA ILE A 332 -12.73 -16.84 -0.29
C ILE A 332 -11.84 -18.08 -0.23
N ARG A 333 -10.52 -17.88 -0.20
CA ARG A 333 -9.54 -18.95 -0.04
C ARG A 333 -9.08 -19.07 1.40
N LEU A 334 -9.10 -20.30 1.92
CA LEU A 334 -8.44 -20.71 3.16
C LEU A 334 -7.38 -21.76 2.85
N HIS A 335 -6.11 -21.40 2.91
CA HIS A 335 -5.01 -22.32 2.63
C HIS A 335 -4.01 -22.39 3.77
N ASP A 336 -3.85 -23.56 4.37
CA ASP A 336 -3.12 -23.78 5.62
C ASP A 336 -3.59 -22.82 6.73
N MET A 337 -4.91 -22.70 6.90
CA MET A 337 -5.54 -21.77 7.84
C MET A 337 -6.11 -22.49 9.06
N GLN A 338 -5.92 -21.94 10.27
CA GLN A 338 -6.42 -22.54 11.51
C GLN A 338 -7.21 -21.61 12.42
N ARG A 339 -8.18 -22.12 13.20
CA ARG A 339 -8.86 -21.35 14.26
C ARG A 339 -9.50 -20.04 13.77
N ASN A 340 -10.08 -20.02 12.58
CA ASN A 340 -10.71 -18.83 12.01
C ASN A 340 -12.24 -18.88 12.12
N LEU A 341 -12.85 -17.69 12.15
CA LEU A 341 -14.28 -17.49 12.03
C LEU A 341 -14.63 -16.88 10.68
N LEU A 342 -15.44 -17.58 9.90
CA LEU A 342 -15.98 -17.10 8.63
C LEU A 342 -17.51 -17.12 8.69
N THR A 343 -18.13 -15.95 8.82
CA THR A 343 -19.57 -15.90 9.05
C THR A 343 -20.31 -14.80 8.30
N GLY A 344 -21.53 -15.07 7.84
CA GLY A 344 -22.38 -14.05 7.25
C GLY A 344 -21.85 -13.44 5.95
N ASN A 345 -20.91 -14.10 5.26
CA ASN A 345 -20.41 -13.60 3.99
C ASN A 345 -21.39 -13.96 2.87
N ARG A 346 -21.50 -13.09 1.86
CA ARG A 346 -22.32 -13.30 0.67
C ARG A 346 -21.42 -13.44 -0.54
N LEU A 347 -21.55 -14.54 -1.25
CA LEU A 347 -20.74 -14.89 -2.42
C LEU A 347 -21.65 -15.13 -3.61
N ALA A 348 -21.42 -14.41 -4.70
CA ALA A 348 -22.21 -14.56 -5.92
C ALA A 348 -21.35 -14.28 -7.16
N ASP A 349 -21.85 -14.70 -8.32
CA ASP A 349 -21.39 -14.21 -9.62
C ASP A 349 -22.60 -13.63 -10.36
N ASP A 350 -22.50 -12.39 -10.81
CA ASP A 350 -23.56 -11.66 -11.50
C ASP A 350 -23.34 -11.53 -13.01
N GLN A 351 -22.34 -12.24 -13.54
CA GLN A 351 -22.04 -12.25 -14.97
C GLN A 351 -22.86 -13.32 -15.69
N GLN A 352 -23.17 -13.08 -16.97
CA GLN A 352 -23.82 -14.08 -17.83
C GLN A 352 -23.00 -15.37 -17.97
N LYS A 353 -21.66 -15.23 -17.94
CA LYS A 353 -20.71 -16.34 -17.91
C LYS A 353 -19.95 -16.26 -16.59
N PRO A 354 -20.35 -17.04 -15.57
CA PRO A 354 -19.72 -16.98 -14.27
C PRO A 354 -18.22 -17.26 -14.34
N THR A 355 -17.43 -16.44 -13.66
CA THR A 355 -15.99 -16.64 -13.46
C THR A 355 -15.68 -17.13 -12.06
N GLN A 356 -16.43 -16.68 -11.06
CA GLN A 356 -16.37 -17.16 -9.69
C GLN A 356 -17.35 -18.33 -9.52
N THR A 357 -16.84 -19.56 -9.66
CA THR A 357 -17.67 -20.78 -9.56
C THR A 357 -17.47 -21.54 -8.24
N GLN A 358 -16.52 -21.11 -7.41
CA GLN A 358 -16.25 -21.68 -6.09
C GLN A 358 -16.47 -20.59 -5.04
N GLY A 359 -17.16 -20.93 -3.94
CA GLY A 359 -17.44 -20.03 -2.84
C GLY A 359 -16.27 -19.95 -1.84
N ILE A 360 -16.40 -20.64 -0.71
CA ILE A 360 -15.40 -20.70 0.37
C ILE A 360 -14.68 -22.05 0.29
N VAL A 361 -13.36 -22.05 0.12
CA VAL A 361 -12.60 -23.29 -0.08
C VAL A 361 -11.44 -23.39 0.88
N GLU A 362 -11.47 -24.43 1.72
CA GLU A 362 -10.33 -24.91 2.49
C GLU A 362 -9.39 -25.76 1.63
N SER A 363 -8.09 -25.69 1.90
CA SER A 363 -7.06 -26.50 1.23
C SER A 363 -5.81 -26.67 2.09
N GLY A 364 -4.96 -27.65 1.76
CA GLY A 364 -3.71 -27.91 2.47
C GLY A 364 -3.95 -28.44 3.88
N ALA A 365 -3.19 -27.95 4.86
CA ALA A 365 -3.29 -28.32 6.27
C ALA A 365 -4.31 -27.46 7.06
N THR A 366 -5.32 -26.93 6.36
CA THR A 366 -6.39 -26.11 6.95
C THR A 366 -7.22 -26.96 7.92
N ASP A 367 -7.51 -26.44 9.11
CA ASP A 367 -8.27 -27.16 10.13
C ASP A 367 -8.84 -26.22 11.22
N TYR A 368 -9.75 -26.68 12.07
CA TYR A 368 -10.32 -25.91 13.19
C TYR A 368 -10.98 -24.58 12.80
N ASN A 369 -11.59 -24.48 11.63
CA ASN A 369 -12.33 -23.26 11.24
C ASN A 369 -13.83 -23.43 11.46
N LEU A 370 -14.49 -22.34 11.85
CA LEU A 370 -15.95 -22.26 11.89
C LEU A 370 -16.44 -21.43 10.70
N ILE A 371 -17.11 -22.10 9.76
CA ILE A 371 -17.66 -21.50 8.54
C ILE A 371 -19.18 -21.54 8.65
N SER A 372 -19.81 -20.44 9.03
CA SER A 372 -21.24 -20.44 9.38
C SER A 372 -22.07 -19.36 8.72
N ASN A 373 -23.34 -19.63 8.45
CA ASN A 373 -24.31 -18.62 8.01
C ASN A 373 -23.87 -17.82 6.75
N ASN A 374 -23.09 -18.44 5.86
CA ASN A 374 -22.70 -17.82 4.60
C ASN A 374 -23.75 -18.11 3.52
N LEU A 375 -23.93 -17.16 2.60
CA LEU A 375 -24.78 -17.30 1.42
C LEU A 375 -23.90 -17.39 0.19
N CYS A 376 -23.74 -18.60 -0.35
CA CYS A 376 -23.16 -18.84 -1.65
C CYS A 376 -24.30 -19.00 -2.66
N THR A 377 -24.27 -18.29 -3.78
CA THR A 377 -25.35 -18.34 -4.77
C THR A 377 -24.79 -18.63 -6.15
N GLY A 378 -25.28 -19.70 -6.78
CA GLY A 378 -24.89 -20.08 -8.14
C GLY A 378 -23.48 -20.66 -8.27
N MET A 379 -22.89 -21.10 -7.15
CA MET A 379 -21.56 -21.71 -7.11
C MET A 379 -21.66 -23.20 -7.42
N GLN A 380 -20.68 -23.76 -8.13
CA GLN A 380 -20.55 -25.21 -8.30
C GLN A 380 -20.19 -25.89 -6.97
N GLU A 381 -19.33 -25.23 -6.20
CA GLU A 381 -18.92 -25.64 -4.86
C GLU A 381 -19.07 -24.44 -3.92
N GLY A 382 -20.15 -24.40 -3.13
CA GLY A 382 -20.42 -23.26 -2.24
C GLY A 382 -19.45 -23.20 -1.06
N VAL A 383 -19.31 -24.30 -0.30
CA VAL A 383 -18.34 -24.42 0.80
C VAL A 383 -17.63 -25.78 0.71
N VAL A 384 -16.30 -25.76 0.68
CA VAL A 384 -15.45 -26.96 0.68
C VAL A 384 -14.60 -26.99 1.95
N VAL A 385 -14.73 -28.07 2.71
CA VAL A 385 -14.03 -28.29 3.99
C VAL A 385 -13.07 -29.47 3.83
N VAL A 386 -11.81 -29.30 4.25
CA VAL A 386 -10.81 -30.38 4.27
C VAL A 386 -10.30 -30.66 5.68
N GLY A 387 -10.47 -29.72 6.61
CA GLY A 387 -10.06 -29.87 7.99
C GLY A 387 -10.92 -30.87 8.76
N ALA A 388 -10.29 -31.80 9.48
CA ALA A 388 -11.00 -32.82 10.27
C ALA A 388 -11.86 -32.22 11.40
N HIS A 389 -11.43 -31.08 11.94
CA HIS A 389 -12.06 -30.36 13.03
C HIS A 389 -12.75 -29.07 12.58
N SER A 390 -12.59 -28.68 11.31
CA SER A 390 -13.39 -27.61 10.72
C SER A 390 -14.88 -27.98 10.70
N ARG A 391 -15.74 -26.97 10.82
CA ARG A 391 -17.19 -27.10 10.82
C ARG A 391 -17.80 -26.10 9.85
N ALA A 392 -18.73 -26.58 9.04
CA ALA A 392 -19.53 -25.76 8.14
C ALA A 392 -21.01 -25.90 8.50
N GLU A 393 -21.63 -24.86 9.03
CA GLU A 393 -22.96 -24.92 9.64
C GLU A 393 -23.87 -23.77 9.18
N GLY A 394 -25.13 -24.05 8.84
CA GLY A 394 -26.09 -23.00 8.48
C GLY A 394 -25.77 -22.21 7.20
N ASN A 395 -24.87 -22.72 6.34
CA ASN A 395 -24.58 -22.11 5.04
C ASN A 395 -25.67 -22.44 4.02
N LEU A 396 -26.09 -21.45 3.23
CA LEU A 396 -26.97 -21.63 2.06
C LEU A 396 -26.10 -21.63 0.81
N LEU A 397 -26.13 -22.72 0.03
CA LEU A 397 -25.16 -23.00 -1.05
C LEU A 397 -25.74 -22.85 -2.46
#